data_AF-A0A3P8UUZ2-F1
#
_entry.id   AF-A0A3P8UUZ2-F1
#
_cell.length_a   1.000
_cell.length_b   1.000
_cell.length_c   1.000
_cell.angle_alpha   90.00
_cell.angle_beta   90.00
_cell.angle_gamma   90.00
#
_symmetry.space_group_name_H-M   'P 1'
#
loop_
_entity.id
_entity.type
_entity.pdbx_description
1 polymer ?
#
loop_
_entity_poly.entity_id
_entity_poly.type
_entity_poly.pdbx_seq_one_letter_code
_entity_poly.pdbx_strand_id
1 'polypeptide(L)' 'MGTLFGMLNKCLQRIGFTQMYFGDRTVEPVVIVLFWLLLWFLGIQALGLVGTLCIIIIYIQK' A
#
# COMPACT_ATOMS: atom_id res chain seq x y z
N MET A 1 -7.29 -23.60 7.42
CA MET A 1 -6.71 -22.32 6.97
C MET A 1 -7.50 -21.83 5.75
N GLY A 2 -8.61 -21.11 5.81
CA GLY A 2 -9.28 -20.39 6.88
C GLY A 2 -10.09 -19.25 6.22
N THR A 3 -10.95 -19.62 5.26
CA THR A 3 -12.13 -18.94 4.68
C THR A 3 -12.14 -17.46 4.28
N LEU A 4 -11.38 -16.53 4.86
CA LEU A 4 -11.46 -15.10 4.51
C LEU A 4 -10.47 -14.71 3.41
N PHE A 5 -9.20 -15.09 3.56
CA PHE A 5 -8.13 -14.66 2.65
C PHE A 5 -8.30 -15.24 1.24
N GLY A 6 -8.69 -16.52 1.14
CA GLY A 6 -8.99 -17.16 -0.15
C GLY A 6 -10.25 -16.65 -0.84
N MET A 7 -11.24 -16.15 -0.08
CA MET A 7 -12.48 -15.59 -0.62
C MET A 7 -12.25 -14.14 -1.09
N LEU A 8 -11.46 -13.37 -0.35
CA LEU A 8 -10.97 -12.06 -0.77
C LEU A 8 -10.14 -12.16 -2.06
N ASN A 9 -9.26 -13.16 -2.15
CA ASN A 9 -8.45 -13.42 -3.35
C ASN A 9 -9.35 -13.69 -4.57
N LYS A 10 -10.36 -14.57 -4.45
CA LYS A 10 -11.35 -14.80 -5.51
C LYS A 10 -12.17 -13.55 -5.86
N CYS A 11 -12.51 -12.73 -4.86
CA CYS A 11 -13.26 -11.50 -5.09
C CYS A 11 -12.42 -10.44 -5.82
N LEU A 12 -11.15 -10.26 -5.45
CA LEU A 12 -10.20 -9.38 -6.15
C LEU A 12 -9.96 -9.84 -7.58
N GLN A 13 -9.81 -11.14 -7.80
CA GLN A 13 -9.68 -11.72 -9.14
C GLN A 13 -10.92 -11.43 -10.01
N ARG A 14 -12.13 -11.40 -9.41
CA ARG A 14 -13.39 -11.07 -10.09
C ARG A 14 -13.53 -9.57 -10.42
N ILE A 15 -12.89 -8.69 -9.64
CA ILE A 15 -12.91 -7.22 -9.85
C ILE A 15 -11.92 -6.78 -10.96
N GLY A 16 -11.10 -7.71 -11.47
CA GLY A 16 -10.16 -7.45 -12.56
C GLY A 16 -8.72 -7.24 -12.11
N PHE A 17 -8.42 -7.47 -10.82
CA PHE A 17 -7.03 -7.65 -10.40
C PHE A 17 -6.55 -9.00 -10.90
N THR A 18 -5.90 -9.00 -12.07
CA THR A 18 -5.19 -10.17 -12.60
C THR A 18 -4.23 -10.67 -11.53
N GLN A 19 -4.40 -11.92 -11.09
CA GLN A 19 -3.44 -12.55 -10.19
C GLN A 19 -2.05 -12.40 -10.81
N MET A 20 -1.17 -11.62 -10.17
CA MET A 20 0.22 -11.55 -10.59
C MET A 20 0.88 -12.86 -10.19
N TYR A 21 0.98 -13.78 -11.14
CA TYR A 21 1.79 -14.99 -11.02
C TYR A 21 3.27 -14.59 -11.07
N PHE A 22 3.91 -14.53 -9.90
CA PHE A 22 5.34 -14.31 -9.80
C PHE A 22 6.04 -15.69 -9.83
N GLY A 23 6.24 -16.22 -11.04
CA GLY A 23 6.87 -17.54 -11.25
C GLY A 23 6.06 -18.69 -10.63
N ASP A 24 6.70 -19.48 -9.75
CA ASP A 24 6.12 -20.66 -9.07
C ASP A 24 5.36 -20.32 -7.77
N ARG A 25 5.39 -19.06 -7.31
CA ARG A 25 4.71 -18.63 -6.08
C ARG A 25 3.62 -17.62 -6.39
N THR A 26 2.37 -18.04 -6.22
CA THR A 26 1.22 -17.14 -6.19
C THR A 26 1.33 -16.18 -5.01
N VAL A 27 1.81 -14.96 -5.26
CA VAL A 27 1.65 -13.85 -4.32
C VAL A 27 0.20 -13.40 -4.40
N GLU A 28 -0.46 -13.40 -3.25
CA GLU A 28 -1.90 -13.16 -3.20
C GLU A 28 -2.18 -11.69 -3.53
N PRO A 29 -3.09 -11.37 -4.47
CA PRO A 29 -3.37 -10.01 -4.93
C PRO A 29 -3.81 -9.08 -3.80
N VAL A 30 -4.44 -9.64 -2.75
CA VAL A 30 -4.79 -8.91 -1.52
C VAL A 30 -3.56 -8.35 -0.81
N VAL A 31 -2.44 -9.08 -0.79
CA VAL A 31 -1.20 -8.62 -0.15
C VAL A 31 -0.62 -7.45 -0.92
N ILE A 32 -0.67 -7.49 -2.26
CA ILE A 32 -0.18 -6.41 -3.13
C ILE A 32 -0.98 -5.12 -2.88
N VAL A 33 -2.32 -5.21 -2.84
CA VAL A 33 -3.18 -4.06 -2.57
C VAL A 33 -2.95 -3.51 -1.16
N LEU A 34 -2.82 -4.38 -0.16
CA LEU A 34 -2.48 -3.97 1.20
C LEU A 34 -1.13 -3.25 1.25
N PHE A 35 -0.11 -3.81 0.59
CA PHE A 35 1.22 -3.21 0.55
C PHE A 35 1.20 -1.84 -0.14
N TRP A 36 0.46 -1.71 -1.24
CA TRP A 36 0.30 -0.45 -1.95
C TRP A 36 -0.36 0.62 -1.08
N LEU A 37 -1.40 0.23 -0.33
CA LEU A 37 -2.14 1.13 0.56
C LEU A 37 -1.31 1.53 1.79
N LEU A 38 -0.53 0.59 2.36
CA LEU A 38 0.45 0.88 3.41
C LEU A 38 1.55 1.82 2.91
N LEU A 39 2.12 1.57 1.73
CA LEU A 39 3.14 2.43 1.12
C LEU A 39 2.62 3.84 0.86
N TRP A 40 1.38 3.96 0.38
CA TRP A 40 0.72 5.24 0.19
C TRP A 40 0.57 6.00 1.51
N PHE A 41 0.12 5.31 2.56
CA PHE A 41 -0.03 5.90 3.89
C PHE A 41 1.32 6.34 4.46
N LEU A 42 2.35 5.49 4.34
CA LEU A 42 3.70 5.79 4.80
C LEU A 42 4.31 6.99 4.05
N GLY A 43 4.11 7.04 2.72
CA GLY A 43 4.59 8.12 1.87
C GLY A 43 3.99 9.47 2.24
N ILE A 44 2.65 9.55 2.39
CA ILE A 44 1.97 10.79 2.82
C ILE A 44 2.47 11.23 4.20
N GLN A 45 2.68 10.31 5.14
CA GLN A 45 3.14 10.64 6.48
C GLN A 45 4.55 11.23 6.48
N ALA A 46 5.47 10.63 5.70
CA ALA A 46 6.82 11.14 5.53
C ALA A 46 6.84 12.51 4.83
N LEU A 47 6.04 12.68 3.77
CA LEU A 47 5.90 13.95 3.04
C LEU A 47 5.32 15.05 3.93
N GLY A 48 4.31 14.73 4.76
CA GLY A 48 3.72 15.66 5.71
C GLY A 48 4.71 16.09 6.80
N LEU A 49 5.48 15.16 7.34
CA LEU A 49 6.50 15.44 8.35
C LEU A 49 7.60 16.35 7.78
N VAL A 50 8.14 15.98 6.61
CA VAL A 50 9.24 16.75 5.98
C VAL A 50 8.76 18.13 5.54
N GLY A 51 7.53 18.23 5.01
CA GLY A 51 6.93 19.50 4.61
C GLY A 51 6.73 20.44 5.79
N THR A 52 6.22 19.90 6.90
CA THR A 52 6.04 20.67 8.14
C THR A 52 7.37 21.17 8.69
N LEU A 53 8.38 20.30 8.77
CA LEU A 53 9.72 20.67 9.21
C LEU A 53 10.33 21.76 8.30
N CYS A 54 10.18 21.63 6.99
CA CYS A 54 10.68 22.61 6.03
C CYS A 54 10.05 24.00 6.23
N ILE A 55 8.72 24.06 6.41
CA ILE A 55 8.01 25.31 6.67
C ILE A 55 8.48 25.94 7.99
N ILE A 56 8.63 25.14 9.05
CA ILE A 56 9.10 25.64 10.36
C ILE A 56 10.51 26.24 10.25
N ILE A 57 11.41 25.59 9.53
CA ILE A 57 12.78 26.09 9.35
C ILE A 57 12.77 27.43 8.61
N ILE A 58 12.00 27.56 7.53
CA ILE A 58 11.87 28.82 6.78
C ILE A 58 11.26 29.91 7.66
N TYR A 59 10.27 29.57 8.49
CA TYR A 59 9.62 30.52 9.38
C TYR A 59 10.56 31.03 10.49
N ILE A 60 11.39 30.16 11.07
CA ILE A 60 12.34 30.54 12.13
C ILE A 60 13.54 31.32 11.57
N GLN A 61 13.99 31.00 10.35
CA GLN A 61 15.13 31.69 9.74
C GLN A 61 14.75 33.04 9.11
N LYS A 62 13.46 33.40 9.11
CA LYS A 62 12.94 34.69 8.66
C LYS A 62 12.84 35.67 9.83
#